data_AF-A0A2E5GNX8-F1
#
_entry.id   AF-A0A2E5GNX8-F1
#
_cell.length_a   1.000
_cell.length_b   1.000
_cell.length_c   1.000
_cell.angle_alpha   90.00
_cell.angle_beta   90.00
_cell.angle_gamma   90.00
#
_symmetry.space_group_name_H-M   'P 1'
#
loop_
_entity.id
_entity.type
_entity.pdbx_description
1 polymer ?
#
loop_
_entity_poly.entity_id
_entity_poly.type
_entity_poly.pdbx_seq_one_letter_code
_entity_poly.pdbx_strand_id
1 'polypeptide(L)'
;MNSEIIAKAKSWLSSTFDTTTQEKVQQLIDANGDELNESFYKNLEFGTGGMRGIMGVGTNRINKYTLGKNTQGLSNYLKEAFPGETPKVAIAYDCRNNSKELAQVVADVFSANDIKVFLFSDLRPTPELSFAVKHLDCHCGIVLTASHNPPEYNG
;
A
#
# COMPACT_ATOMS: atom_id res chain seq x y z
N MET A 1 -10.19 3.20 -26.64
CA MET A 1 -9.94 3.13 -25.19
C MET A 1 -11.23 3.27 -24.42
N ASN A 2 -11.32 2.62 -23.26
CA ASN A 2 -12.39 2.84 -22.31
C ASN A 2 -12.28 4.29 -21.76
N SER A 3 -13.28 5.14 -22.03
CA SER A 3 -13.33 6.53 -21.56
C SER A 3 -13.22 6.64 -20.03
N GLU A 4 -13.65 5.61 -19.30
CA GLU A 4 -13.53 5.51 -17.85
C GLU A 4 -12.09 5.37 -17.38
N ILE A 5 -11.24 4.64 -18.12
CA ILE A 5 -9.82 4.46 -17.77
C ILE A 5 -9.09 5.80 -17.85
N ILE A 6 -9.32 6.57 -18.91
CA ILE A 6 -8.72 7.90 -19.07
C ILE A 6 -9.22 8.84 -17.97
N ALA A 7 -10.51 8.78 -17.60
CA ALA A 7 -11.05 9.58 -16.51
C ALA A 7 -10.39 9.23 -15.15
N LYS A 8 -10.21 7.93 -14.85
CA LYS A 8 -9.49 7.47 -13.66
C LYS A 8 -8.05 7.95 -13.66
N ALA A 9 -7.34 7.82 -14.78
CA ALA A 9 -5.96 8.30 -14.89
C ALA A 9 -5.89 9.82 -14.71
N LYS A 10 -6.78 10.61 -15.33
CA LYS A 10 -6.82 12.06 -15.15
C LYS A 10 -7.07 12.50 -13.70
N SER A 11 -7.79 11.72 -12.91
CA SER A 11 -7.96 12.03 -11.48
C SER A 11 -6.63 12.00 -10.69
N TRP A 12 -5.64 11.26 -11.19
CA TRP A 12 -4.28 11.20 -10.63
C TRP A 12 -3.39 12.39 -11.03
N LEU A 13 -3.91 13.34 -11.81
CA LEU A 13 -3.25 14.63 -12.12
C LEU A 13 -3.63 15.75 -11.13
N SER A 14 -4.42 15.43 -10.10
CA SER A 14 -4.80 16.38 -9.06
C SER A 14 -3.69 16.61 -8.03
N SER A 15 -3.80 17.70 -7.27
CA SER A 15 -2.84 18.09 -6.21
C SER A 15 -2.69 17.08 -5.07
N THR A 16 -3.57 16.08 -4.99
CA THR A 16 -3.44 14.94 -4.07
C THR A 16 -2.18 14.11 -4.35
N PHE A 17 -1.78 14.04 -5.62
CA PHE A 17 -0.63 13.25 -6.07
C PHE A 17 0.59 14.15 -6.24
N ASP A 18 1.78 13.63 -5.95
CA ASP A 18 3.02 14.38 -6.13
C ASP A 18 3.33 14.59 -7.61
N THR A 19 4.18 15.57 -7.90
CA THR A 19 4.55 15.94 -9.26
C THR A 19 5.10 14.77 -10.07
N THR A 20 5.94 13.92 -9.48
CA THR A 20 6.52 12.75 -10.17
C THR A 20 5.44 11.72 -10.56
N THR A 21 4.43 11.54 -9.72
CA THR A 21 3.28 10.68 -9.98
C THR A 21 2.42 11.27 -11.08
N GLN A 22 2.13 12.57 -11.02
CA GLN A 22 1.37 13.27 -12.05
C GLN A 22 2.07 13.19 -13.42
N GLU A 23 3.38 13.44 -13.47
CA GLU A 23 4.19 13.35 -14.69
C GLU A 23 4.15 11.95 -15.31
N LYS A 24 4.35 10.91 -14.49
CA LYS A 24 4.26 9.51 -14.97
C LYS A 24 2.88 9.17 -15.50
N VAL A 25 1.82 9.60 -14.81
CA VAL A 25 0.45 9.37 -15.27
C VAL A 25 0.16 10.13 -16.57
N GLN A 26 0.63 11.38 -16.69
CA GLN A 26 0.49 12.15 -17.92
C GLN A 26 1.20 11.46 -19.09
N GLN A 27 2.43 10.95 -18.88
CA GLN A 27 3.14 10.16 -19.89
C GLN A 27 2.36 8.93 -20.34
N LEU A 28 1.72 8.19 -19.42
CA LEU A 28 0.87 7.04 -19.77
C LEU A 28 -0.35 7.47 -20.58
N ILE A 29 -0.97 8.60 -20.23
CA ILE A 29 -2.11 9.17 -20.97
C ILE A 29 -1.68 9.56 -22.39
N ASP A 30 -0.54 10.25 -22.54
CA ASP A 30 -0.04 10.74 -23.83
C ASP A 30 0.41 9.59 -24.74
N ALA A 31 1.07 8.57 -24.17
CA ALA A 31 1.44 7.36 -24.89
C ALA A 31 0.21 6.54 -25.33
N ASN A 32 -0.89 6.63 -24.57
CA ASN A 32 -2.16 5.98 -24.86
C ASN A 32 -1.99 4.49 -25.23
N GLY A 33 -1.17 3.76 -24.48
CA GLY A 33 -0.81 2.36 -24.72
C GLY A 33 -1.45 1.39 -23.72
N ASP A 34 -1.09 0.10 -23.84
CA ASP A 34 -1.62 -0.96 -22.96
C ASP A 34 -1.27 -0.75 -21.49
N GLU A 35 -0.14 -0.13 -21.19
CA GLU A 35 0.28 0.15 -19.81
C GLU A 35 -0.69 1.09 -19.08
N LEU A 36 -1.29 2.06 -19.79
CA LEU A 36 -2.35 2.90 -19.23
C LEU A 36 -3.55 2.05 -18.82
N ASN A 37 -3.99 1.15 -19.72
CA ASN A 37 -5.10 0.26 -19.43
C ASN A 37 -4.75 -0.64 -18.24
N GLU A 38 -3.62 -1.34 -18.28
CA GLU A 38 -3.17 -2.26 -17.24
C GLU A 38 -3.02 -1.60 -15.86
N SER A 39 -2.68 -0.31 -15.81
CA SER A 39 -2.49 0.45 -14.57
C SER A 39 -3.80 0.92 -13.93
N PHE A 40 -4.88 1.09 -14.73
CA PHE A 40 -6.11 1.76 -14.29
C PHE A 40 -7.42 1.00 -14.55
N TYR A 41 -7.38 -0.16 -15.23
CA TYR A 41 -8.60 -0.90 -15.57
C TYR A 41 -9.38 -1.38 -14.32
N LYS A 42 -8.68 -1.68 -13.23
CA LYS A 42 -9.28 -2.10 -11.96
C LYS A 42 -8.56 -1.51 -10.75
N ASN A 43 -9.12 -1.76 -9.57
CA ASN A 43 -8.38 -1.61 -8.32
C ASN A 43 -7.65 -2.92 -8.03
N LEU A 44 -6.46 -2.83 -7.44
CA LEU A 44 -5.76 -4.01 -6.96
C LEU A 44 -6.59 -4.68 -5.84
N GLU A 45 -6.78 -5.99 -5.95
CA GLU A 45 -7.64 -6.74 -5.05
C GLU A 45 -6.87 -7.26 -3.83
N PHE A 46 -7.57 -7.39 -2.71
CA PHE A 46 -7.04 -8.04 -1.51
C PHE A 46 -7.45 -9.52 -1.53
N GLY A 47 -6.48 -10.41 -1.77
CA GLY A 47 -6.70 -11.85 -1.84
C GLY A 47 -6.23 -12.60 -0.59
N THR A 48 -6.18 -13.93 -0.67
CA THR A 48 -5.70 -14.81 0.42
C THR A 48 -4.24 -14.53 0.80
N GLY A 49 -3.42 -14.10 -0.16
CA GLY A 49 -2.03 -13.71 0.05
C GLY A 49 -1.82 -12.23 0.37
N GLY A 50 -2.89 -11.50 0.69
CA GLY A 50 -2.90 -10.04 0.79
C GLY A 50 -3.13 -9.35 -0.55
N MET A 51 -2.85 -8.06 -0.60
CA MET A 51 -2.80 -7.30 -1.85
C MET A 51 -1.42 -7.48 -2.47
N ARG A 52 -1.32 -7.87 -3.75
CA ARG A 52 -0.04 -8.02 -4.44
C ARG A 52 -0.15 -7.53 -5.87
N GLY A 53 0.86 -6.81 -6.33
CA GLY A 53 0.87 -6.29 -7.69
C GLY A 53 2.22 -5.71 -8.08
N ILE A 54 2.35 -5.41 -9.36
CA ILE A 54 3.50 -4.68 -9.89
C ILE A 54 3.51 -3.28 -9.27
N MET A 55 4.68 -2.80 -8.87
CA MET A 55 4.83 -1.42 -8.40
C MET A 55 4.70 -0.43 -9.55
N GLY A 56 4.03 0.69 -9.32
CA GLY A 56 3.83 1.69 -10.36
C GLY A 56 2.67 2.64 -10.05
N VAL A 57 2.41 3.57 -10.97
CA VAL A 57 1.27 4.50 -10.85
C VAL A 57 -0.03 3.81 -11.26
N GLY A 58 -1.14 4.25 -10.66
CA GLY A 58 -2.47 3.74 -10.98
C GLY A 58 -3.07 2.83 -9.92
N THR A 59 -4.35 2.54 -10.12
CA THR A 59 -5.20 1.85 -9.15
C THR A 59 -4.95 0.34 -9.10
N ASN A 60 -4.41 -0.24 -10.16
CA ASN A 60 -4.02 -1.65 -10.27
C ASN A 60 -2.51 -1.85 -10.03
N ARG A 61 -1.89 -1.02 -9.20
CA ARG A 61 -0.46 -1.07 -8.87
C ARG A 61 -0.22 -0.89 -7.38
N ILE A 62 0.93 -1.38 -6.92
CA ILE A 62 1.43 -1.07 -5.58
C ILE A 62 2.15 0.28 -5.61
N ASN A 63 1.69 1.21 -4.79
CA ASN A 63 2.31 2.51 -4.59
C ASN A 63 1.84 3.09 -3.25
N LYS A 64 2.45 4.21 -2.84
CA LYS A 64 2.13 4.87 -1.58
C LYS A 64 0.67 5.31 -1.46
N TYR A 65 -0.02 5.60 -2.57
CA TYR A 65 -1.42 6.05 -2.55
C TYR A 65 -2.39 4.88 -2.40
N THR A 66 -2.15 3.76 -3.10
CA THR A 66 -2.98 2.56 -2.95
C THR A 66 -2.79 1.95 -1.58
N LEU A 67 -1.54 1.83 -1.10
CA LEU A 67 -1.26 1.40 0.27
C LEU A 67 -1.86 2.36 1.30
N GLY A 68 -1.63 3.67 1.16
CA GLY A 68 -2.16 4.67 2.09
C GLY A 68 -3.69 4.63 2.19
N LYS A 69 -4.40 4.48 1.06
CA LYS A 69 -5.87 4.32 1.05
C LYS A 69 -6.32 3.07 1.80
N ASN A 70 -5.65 1.94 1.59
CA ASN A 70 -5.99 0.69 2.29
C ASN A 70 -5.68 0.76 3.78
N THR A 71 -4.52 1.33 4.13
CA THR A 71 -4.12 1.58 5.52
C THR A 71 -5.12 2.49 6.21
N GLN A 72 -5.60 3.55 5.55
CA GLN A 72 -6.65 4.40 6.12
C GLN A 72 -7.96 3.64 6.37
N GLY A 73 -8.37 2.78 5.43
CA GLY A 73 -9.53 1.91 5.62
C GLY A 73 -9.37 0.98 6.82
N LEU A 74 -8.19 0.37 6.96
CA LEU A 74 -7.86 -0.50 8.10
C LEU A 74 -7.77 0.29 9.42
N SER A 75 -7.23 1.51 9.42
CA SER A 75 -7.24 2.41 10.58
C SER A 75 -8.66 2.67 11.07
N ASN A 76 -9.59 2.97 10.15
CA ASN A 76 -10.99 3.20 10.48
C ASN A 76 -11.61 1.94 11.10
N TYR A 77 -11.38 0.78 10.48
CA TYR A 77 -11.87 -0.50 10.97
C TYR A 77 -11.33 -0.83 12.38
N LEU A 78 -10.03 -0.64 12.64
CA LEU A 78 -9.44 -0.92 13.95
C LEU A 78 -10.06 -0.04 15.05
N LYS A 79 -10.33 1.23 14.76
CA LYS A 79 -10.99 2.14 15.71
C LYS A 79 -12.42 1.72 16.02
N GLU A 80 -13.14 1.21 15.02
CA GLU A 80 -14.51 0.70 15.20
C GLU A 80 -14.53 -0.64 15.94
N ALA A 81 -13.60 -1.54 15.62
CA ALA A 81 -13.54 -2.89 16.18
C ALA A 81 -13.07 -2.91 17.64
N PHE A 82 -12.26 -1.94 18.06
CA PHE A 82 -11.67 -1.86 19.41
C PHE A 82 -12.00 -0.51 20.07
N PRO A 83 -13.28 -0.22 20.34
CA PRO A 83 -13.70 1.08 20.88
C PRO A 83 -13.16 1.27 22.31
N GLY A 84 -12.58 2.44 22.57
CA GLY A 84 -12.03 2.79 23.89
C GLY A 84 -10.60 2.30 24.13
N GLU A 85 -10.01 1.57 23.18
CA GLU A 85 -8.60 1.19 23.19
C GLU A 85 -7.81 2.06 22.21
N THR A 86 -6.49 2.16 22.42
CA THR A 86 -5.58 2.68 21.40
C THR A 86 -5.07 1.49 20.59
N PRO A 87 -5.48 1.32 19.31
CA PRO A 87 -5.01 0.20 18.52
C PRO A 87 -3.49 0.22 18.38
N LYS A 88 -2.91 -0.97 18.31
CA LYS A 88 -1.46 -1.18 18.17
C LYS A 88 -1.21 -2.03 16.93
N VAL A 89 -0.25 -1.64 16.10
CA VAL A 89 0.09 -2.32 14.85
C VAL A 89 1.59 -2.60 14.81
N ALA A 90 1.95 -3.84 14.46
CA ALA A 90 3.33 -4.21 14.13
C ALA A 90 3.52 -4.24 12.61
N ILE A 91 4.62 -3.68 12.11
CA ILE A 91 4.91 -3.59 10.67
C ILE A 91 6.31 -4.17 10.39
N ALA A 92 6.36 -5.15 9.49
CA ALA A 92 7.57 -5.74 8.96
C ALA A 92 7.64 -5.59 7.43
N TYR A 93 8.81 -5.83 6.86
CA TYR A 93 9.00 -5.82 5.42
C TYR A 93 10.16 -6.72 5.00
N ASP A 94 10.10 -7.22 3.76
CA ASP A 94 11.14 -8.03 3.14
C ASP A 94 12.11 -7.21 2.27
N CYS A 95 13.03 -7.89 1.59
CA CYS A 95 14.10 -7.27 0.79
C CYS A 95 13.66 -6.74 -0.58
N ARG A 96 12.34 -6.65 -0.86
CA ARG A 96 11.87 -6.12 -2.15
C ARG A 96 12.16 -4.63 -2.28
N ASN A 97 12.25 -4.22 -3.54
CA ASN A 97 12.39 -2.82 -3.90
C ASN A 97 11.27 -2.00 -3.25
N ASN A 98 11.64 -0.84 -2.71
CA ASN A 98 10.75 0.13 -2.07
C ASN A 98 10.00 -0.37 -0.82
N SER A 99 10.20 -1.60 -0.35
CA SER A 99 9.48 -2.13 0.81
C SER A 99 9.73 -1.31 2.08
N LYS A 100 10.94 -0.81 2.29
CA LYS A 100 11.27 0.04 3.43
C LYS A 100 10.52 1.37 3.39
N GLU A 101 10.55 2.05 2.25
CA GLU A 101 9.88 3.35 2.04
C GLU A 101 8.36 3.20 2.12
N LEU A 102 7.81 2.15 1.52
CA LEU A 102 6.38 1.85 1.60
C LEU A 102 5.94 1.47 3.02
N ALA A 103 6.78 0.76 3.78
CA ALA A 103 6.50 0.42 5.17
C ALA A 103 6.43 1.67 6.04
N GLN A 104 7.30 2.65 5.78
CA GLN A 104 7.25 3.95 6.43
C GLN A 104 5.95 4.70 6.10
N VAL A 105 5.50 4.70 4.83
CA VAL A 105 4.20 5.30 4.47
C VAL A 105 3.05 4.67 5.24
N VAL A 106 3.02 3.33 5.34
CA VAL A 106 1.99 2.63 6.10
C VAL A 106 2.05 3.01 7.59
N ALA A 107 3.25 3.08 8.17
CA ALA A 107 3.45 3.53 9.54
C ALA A 107 2.95 4.97 9.77
N ASP A 108 3.28 5.88 8.84
CA ASP A 108 2.89 7.29 8.91
C ASP A 108 1.37 7.43 8.90
N VAL A 109 0.67 6.71 8.02
CA VAL A 109 -0.81 6.74 7.96
C VAL A 109 -1.43 6.21 9.25
N PHE A 110 -0.93 5.11 9.82
CA PHE A 110 -1.43 4.63 11.12
C PHE A 110 -1.17 5.64 12.23
N SER A 111 0.05 6.18 12.32
CA SER A 111 0.42 7.13 13.38
C SER A 111 -0.38 8.43 13.29
N ALA A 112 -0.66 8.93 12.09
CA ALA A 112 -1.55 10.07 11.85
C ALA A 112 -3.01 9.80 12.25
N ASN A 113 -3.39 8.54 12.42
CA ASN A 113 -4.68 8.10 12.92
C ASN A 113 -4.64 7.77 14.43
N ASP A 114 -3.64 8.23 15.18
CA ASP A 114 -3.51 7.95 16.64
C ASP A 114 -3.38 6.45 16.97
N ILE A 115 -2.86 5.65 16.04
CA ILE A 115 -2.60 4.23 16.24
C ILE A 115 -1.13 4.05 16.62
N LYS A 116 -0.85 3.25 17.66
CA LYS A 116 0.52 2.97 18.09
C LYS A 116 1.19 2.01 17.10
N VAL A 117 2.31 2.44 16.52
CA VAL A 117 3.01 1.65 15.49
C VAL A 117 4.35 1.13 16.02
N PHE A 118 4.60 -0.16 15.79
CA PHE A 118 5.89 -0.80 15.96
C PHE A 118 6.43 -1.19 14.59
N LEU A 119 7.27 -0.35 14.00
CA LEU A 119 7.96 -0.62 12.74
C LEU A 119 9.32 -1.26 13.02
N PHE A 120 9.61 -2.41 12.42
CA PHE A 120 10.94 -3.00 12.50
C PHE A 120 12.00 -2.09 11.88
N SER A 121 13.17 -2.01 12.53
CA SER A 121 14.28 -1.14 12.10
C SER A 121 14.92 -1.57 10.79
N ASP A 122 14.79 -2.84 10.42
CA ASP A 122 15.34 -3.43 9.20
C ASP A 122 14.50 -4.65 8.76
N LEU A 123 14.90 -5.27 7.65
CA LEU A 123 14.27 -6.44 7.03
C LEU A 123 13.93 -7.52 8.05
N ARG A 124 12.71 -8.08 7.98
CA ARG A 124 12.25 -9.16 8.86
C ARG A 124 11.37 -10.18 8.16
N PRO A 125 11.51 -11.48 8.51
CA PRO A 125 10.67 -12.52 7.97
C PRO A 125 9.25 -12.47 8.58
N THR A 126 8.24 -12.85 7.80
CA THR A 126 6.84 -12.94 8.24
C THR A 126 6.62 -13.68 9.60
N PRO A 127 7.29 -14.80 9.92
CA PRO A 127 7.14 -15.43 11.24
C PRO A 127 7.55 -14.53 12.42
N GLU A 128 8.54 -13.65 12.25
CA GLU A 128 8.94 -12.72 13.31
C GLU A 128 7.88 -11.64 13.55
N LEU A 129 7.20 -11.19 12.49
CA LEU A 129 6.02 -10.35 12.63
C LEU A 129 4.91 -11.07 13.40
N SER A 130 4.64 -12.34 13.07
CA SER A 130 3.61 -13.13 13.76
C SER A 130 3.90 -13.27 15.26
N PHE A 131 5.16 -13.48 15.61
CA PHE A 131 5.61 -13.46 17.01
C PHE A 131 5.43 -12.07 17.64
N ALA A 132 5.89 -11.00 16.98
CA ALA A 132 5.84 -9.64 17.50
C ALA A 132 4.42 -9.16 17.76
N VAL A 133 3.46 -9.50 16.90
CA VAL A 133 2.04 -9.15 17.11
C VAL A 133 1.54 -9.70 18.44
N LYS A 134 1.83 -10.96 18.76
CA LYS A 134 1.44 -11.56 20.05
C LYS A 134 2.25 -11.01 21.21
N HIS A 135 3.56 -10.86 21.02
CA HIS A 135 4.48 -10.45 22.08
C HIS A 135 4.24 -9.00 22.52
N LEU A 136 3.91 -8.10 21.59
CA LEU A 136 3.65 -6.68 21.82
C LEU A 136 2.16 -6.37 22.02
N ASP A 137 1.30 -7.40 22.05
CA ASP A 137 -0.14 -7.26 22.23
C ASP A 137 -0.75 -6.30 21.18
N CYS A 138 -0.40 -6.54 19.91
CA CYS A 138 -0.89 -5.76 18.77
C CYS A 138 -2.21 -6.31 18.24
N HIS A 139 -3.05 -5.40 17.76
CA HIS A 139 -4.35 -5.69 17.18
C HIS A 139 -4.23 -6.13 15.72
N CYS A 140 -3.15 -5.72 15.05
CA CYS A 140 -2.89 -6.02 13.66
C CYS A 140 -1.38 -6.15 13.40
N GLY A 141 -1.04 -7.00 12.41
CA GLY A 141 0.30 -7.06 11.83
C GLY A 141 0.23 -6.81 10.33
N ILE A 142 1.15 -5.98 9.82
CA ILE A 142 1.33 -5.73 8.38
C ILE A 142 2.72 -6.20 7.97
N VAL A 143 2.80 -6.97 6.88
CA VAL A 143 4.07 -7.30 6.24
C VAL A 143 4.05 -6.81 4.81
N LEU A 144 5.04 -6.01 4.42
CA LEU A 144 5.24 -5.63 3.04
C LEU A 144 6.08 -6.70 2.34
N THR A 145 5.42 -7.48 1.47
CA THR A 145 6.03 -8.61 0.76
C THR A 145 5.09 -9.12 -0.34
N ALA A 146 5.67 -9.48 -1.48
CA ALA A 146 5.02 -10.33 -2.47
C ALA A 146 5.58 -11.78 -2.47
N SER A 147 6.14 -12.25 -1.35
CA SER A 147 6.60 -13.63 -1.17
C SER A 147 7.58 -14.08 -2.25
N HIS A 148 7.18 -14.98 -3.16
CA HIS A 148 8.02 -15.54 -4.23
C HIS A 148 7.83 -14.83 -5.58
N ASN A 149 7.00 -13.78 -5.66
CA ASN A 149 6.79 -13.04 -6.89
C ASN A 149 8.10 -12.37 -7.39
N PRO A 150 8.21 -12.04 -8.68
CA PRO A 150 9.37 -11.32 -9.22
C PRO A 150 9.69 -9.99 -8.50
N PRO A 151 10.92 -9.44 -8.61
CA PRO A 151 11.37 -8.25 -7.87
C PRO A 151 10.55 -6.97 -8.09
N GLU A 152 9.90 -6.84 -9.25
CA GLU A 152 9.02 -5.72 -9.61
C GLU A 152 7.66 -5.74 -8.89
N TYR A 153 7.33 -6.86 -8.25
CA TYR A 153 6.12 -7.01 -7.43
C TYR A 153 6.41 -6.59 -5.99
N ASN A 154 5.39 -6.02 -5.38
CA ASN A 154 5.31 -5.84 -3.93
C ASN A 154 3.88 -6.13 -3.46
N GLY A 155 3.62 -5.99 -2.16
CA GLY A 155 2.33 -6.28 -1.56
C GLY A 155 2.22 -5.74 -0.15
#